data_AF-A0A8H5GJV5-F1
#
_entry.id   AF-A0A8H5GJV5-F1
#
_cell.length_a   1.000
_cell.length_b   1.000
_cell.length_c   1.000
_cell.angle_alpha   90.00
_cell.angle_beta   90.00
_cell.angle_gamma   90.00
#
_symmetry.space_group_name_H-M   'P 1'
#
loop_
_entity.id
_entity.type
_entity.pdbx_description
1 polymer ?
#
loop_
_entity_poly.entity_id
_entity_poly.type
_entity_poly.pdbx_seq_one_letter_code
_entity_poly.pdbx_strand_id
1 'polypeptide(L)'
;MPFNLFDKDRGLATVASKHTIDSSCLAAHKTLEMQKSWVHSDKIPFMDINVFDRFMPGGVFEQGISYITFNCMALHTCSRGSVHVGSADPVASPVIDLQVLDNDVDMGILVEAVKLMRKLAQTDPLKSLIDGENFPGPAVQTDEQIKAFVRQAVGMTYHPIATVGMLPKEDGGCGQQPEGLRN
;
A
#
# COMPACT_ATOMS: atom_id res chain seq x y z
N MET A 1 16.46 -19.73 -8.38
CA MET A 1 15.63 -20.01 -7.19
C MET A 1 14.27 -19.34 -7.37
N PRO A 2 13.16 -19.92 -6.89
CA PRO A 2 11.86 -19.25 -6.95
C PRO A 2 11.90 -17.97 -6.12
N PHE A 3 11.44 -16.85 -6.69
CA PHE A 3 11.25 -15.57 -5.99
C PHE A 3 10.36 -15.79 -4.76
N ASN A 4 10.88 -15.46 -3.56
CA ASN A 4 10.18 -15.55 -2.29
C ASN A 4 9.95 -14.12 -1.80
N LEU A 5 8.68 -13.73 -1.66
CA LEU A 5 8.26 -12.40 -1.20
C LEU A 5 8.82 -12.05 0.19
N PHE A 6 9.08 -13.08 0.99
CA PHE A 6 9.60 -13.03 2.34
C PHE A 6 11.10 -13.37 2.42
N ASP A 7 11.79 -13.48 1.28
CA ASP A 7 13.25 -13.57 1.25
C ASP A 7 13.80 -12.30 1.91
N LYS A 8 14.56 -12.47 3.00
CA LYS A 8 15.13 -11.32 3.74
C LYS A 8 16.11 -10.53 2.87
N ASP A 9 16.72 -11.17 1.87
CA ASP A 9 17.73 -10.60 1.00
C ASP A 9 17.18 -10.13 -0.36
N ARG A 10 15.97 -10.56 -0.75
CA ARG A 10 15.36 -10.26 -2.07
C ARG A 10 13.85 -9.97 -2.09
N GLY A 11 13.18 -9.91 -0.94
CA GLY A 11 11.73 -9.70 -0.81
C GLY A 11 11.32 -8.26 -0.53
N LEU A 12 10.08 -8.04 -0.09
CA LEU A 12 9.57 -6.72 0.34
C LEU A 12 10.46 -6.10 1.44
N ALA A 13 11.07 -6.94 2.27
CA ALA A 13 12.10 -6.60 3.26
C ALA A 13 13.27 -5.79 2.65
N THR A 14 13.69 -6.17 1.44
CA THR A 14 14.81 -5.55 0.73
C THR A 14 14.40 -4.24 0.03
N VAL A 15 13.12 -4.07 -0.26
CA VAL A 15 12.60 -2.80 -0.77
C VAL A 15 12.61 -1.76 0.33
N ALA A 16 12.03 -2.05 1.49
CA ALA A 16 12.03 -1.06 2.56
C ALA A 16 13.41 -0.84 3.18
N SER A 17 14.37 -1.77 3.04
CA SER A 17 15.76 -1.50 3.44
C SER A 17 16.52 -0.58 2.49
N LYS A 18 16.08 -0.46 1.23
CA LYS A 18 16.64 0.48 0.24
C LYS A 18 16.06 1.89 0.34
N HIS A 19 14.94 2.04 1.03
CA HIS A 19 14.22 3.29 1.14
C HIS A 19 14.23 3.77 2.59
N THR A 20 14.48 5.05 2.79
CA THR A 20 14.53 5.62 4.15
C THR A 20 13.11 5.97 4.57
N ILE A 21 12.62 5.34 5.65
CA ILE A 21 11.41 5.83 6.31
C ILE A 21 11.80 7.04 7.14
N ASP A 22 11.53 8.24 6.62
CA ASP A 22 11.65 9.47 7.38
C ASP A 22 10.62 9.48 8.51
N SER A 23 11.11 9.37 9.74
CA SER A 23 10.31 9.40 10.95
C SER A 23 10.33 10.77 11.64
N SER A 24 10.81 11.83 10.97
CA SER A 24 10.94 13.18 11.54
C SER A 24 9.63 13.81 12.00
N CYS A 25 8.48 13.37 11.46
CA CYS A 25 7.17 13.78 11.94
C CYS A 25 6.91 13.20 13.34
N LEU A 26 6.96 14.07 14.36
CA LEU A 26 6.77 13.69 15.77
C LEU A 26 5.48 12.88 16.00
N ALA A 27 4.39 13.22 15.31
CA ALA A 27 3.09 12.55 15.45
C ALA A 27 3.08 11.11 14.90
N ALA A 28 4.00 10.77 14.00
CA ALA A 28 4.07 9.45 13.37
C ALA A 28 5.35 8.67 13.68
N HIS A 29 6.35 9.32 14.32
CA HIS A 29 7.68 8.76 14.57
C HIS A 29 7.61 7.35 15.17
N LYS A 30 6.91 7.19 16.30
CA LYS A 30 6.82 5.91 17.01
C LYS A 30 6.15 4.81 16.17
N THR A 31 5.10 5.16 15.43
CA THR A 31 4.41 4.24 14.52
C THR A 31 5.32 3.82 13.37
N LEU A 32 6.06 4.75 12.78
CA LEU A 32 7.00 4.48 11.70
C LEU A 32 8.18 3.61 12.18
N GLU A 33 8.69 3.82 13.40
CA GLU A 33 9.69 2.93 14.01
C GLU A 33 9.17 1.50 14.21
N MET A 34 7.91 1.34 14.64
CA MET A 34 7.29 0.01 14.71
C MET A 34 7.15 -0.61 13.32
N GLN A 35 6.69 0.15 12.32
CA GLN A 35 6.55 -0.34 10.94
C GLN A 35 7.90 -0.77 10.34
N LYS A 36 9.00 -0.05 10.64
CA LYS A 36 10.37 -0.47 10.28
C LYS A 36 10.68 -1.89 10.77
N SER A 37 10.35 -2.18 12.04
CA SER A 37 10.57 -3.52 12.62
C SER A 37 9.77 -4.61 11.91
N TRP A 38 8.61 -4.26 11.36
CA TRP A 38 7.74 -5.23 10.71
C TRP A 38 8.32 -5.69 9.38
N VAL A 39 9.06 -4.84 8.64
CA VAL A 39 9.47 -5.15 7.26
C VAL A 39 10.35 -6.42 7.17
N HIS A 40 11.01 -6.78 8.27
CA HIS A 40 11.82 -8.00 8.36
C HIS A 40 11.09 -9.19 9.00
N SER A 41 9.81 -9.03 9.31
CA SER A 41 8.97 -10.05 9.95
C SER A 41 8.38 -11.00 8.92
N ASP A 42 8.43 -12.29 9.22
CA ASP A 42 7.69 -13.36 8.53
C ASP A 42 6.28 -13.58 9.10
N LYS A 43 5.92 -12.86 10.17
CA LYS A 43 4.64 -13.01 10.88
C LYS A 43 3.63 -11.91 10.57
N ILE A 44 4.10 -10.80 9.99
CA ILE A 44 3.27 -9.62 9.73
C ILE A 44 3.01 -9.54 8.23
N PRO A 45 1.74 -9.67 7.79
CA PRO A 45 1.42 -9.55 6.38
C PRO A 45 1.62 -8.11 5.91
N PHE A 46 2.34 -7.92 4.80
CA PHE A 46 2.60 -6.59 4.22
C PHE A 46 1.62 -6.19 3.13
N MET A 47 0.97 -7.18 2.54
CA MET A 47 0.14 -7.01 1.38
C MET A 47 -1.06 -7.94 1.45
N ASP A 48 -2.20 -7.42 1.06
CA ASP A 48 -3.40 -8.18 0.82
C ASP A 48 -3.67 -8.25 -0.69
N ILE A 49 -4.15 -9.40 -1.15
CA ILE A 49 -4.43 -9.68 -2.57
C ILE A 49 -5.88 -10.10 -2.67
N ASN A 50 -6.70 -9.23 -3.26
CA ASN A 50 -8.07 -9.54 -3.59
C ASN A 50 -8.17 -9.92 -5.07
N VAL A 51 -8.87 -11.02 -5.34
CA VAL A 51 -9.11 -11.50 -6.70
C VAL A 51 -10.56 -11.25 -7.06
N PHE A 52 -10.78 -10.60 -8.19
CA PHE A 52 -12.12 -10.32 -8.72
C PHE A 52 -12.27 -10.92 -10.12
N ASP A 53 -13.45 -11.46 -10.40
CA ASP A 53 -13.87 -12.06 -11.68
C ASP A 53 -14.39 -11.03 -12.69
N ARG A 54 -13.93 -9.77 -12.56
CA ARG A 54 -14.34 -8.65 -13.40
C ARG A 54 -13.18 -7.68 -13.63
N PHE A 55 -13.30 -6.83 -14.64
CA PHE A 55 -12.36 -5.74 -14.87
C PHE A 55 -12.54 -4.67 -13.78
N MET A 56 -11.58 -4.58 -12.86
CA MET A 56 -11.65 -3.70 -11.69
C MET A 56 -10.78 -2.42 -11.65
N PRO A 57 -9.96 -2.06 -12.65
CA PRO A 57 -9.34 -0.73 -12.68
C PRO A 57 -10.34 0.44 -12.83
N GLY A 58 -11.61 0.15 -13.18
CA GLY A 58 -12.57 1.15 -13.65
C GLY A 58 -12.29 1.54 -15.11
N GLY A 59 -13.30 2.05 -15.82
CA GLY A 59 -13.18 2.47 -17.22
C GLY A 59 -13.82 1.53 -18.24
N VAL A 60 -13.37 1.64 -19.49
CA VAL A 60 -13.91 0.89 -20.63
C VAL A 60 -13.23 -0.47 -20.70
N PHE A 61 -14.03 -1.54 -20.72
CA PHE A 61 -13.59 -2.91 -20.92
C PHE A 61 -14.11 -3.44 -22.26
N GLU A 62 -13.46 -4.47 -22.79
CA GLU A 62 -13.91 -5.12 -24.01
C GLU A 62 -15.08 -6.06 -23.71
N GLN A 63 -16.18 -5.89 -24.45
CA GLN A 63 -17.36 -6.74 -24.27
C GLN A 63 -17.09 -8.15 -24.79
N GLY A 64 -17.65 -9.15 -24.10
CA GLY A 64 -17.50 -10.56 -24.48
C GLY A 64 -16.20 -11.20 -24.02
N ILE A 65 -15.36 -10.48 -23.28
CA ILE A 65 -14.14 -11.00 -22.64
C ILE A 65 -14.37 -11.17 -21.14
N SER A 66 -13.89 -12.30 -20.60
CA SER A 66 -13.86 -12.57 -19.16
C SER A 66 -12.56 -12.03 -18.56
N TYR A 67 -12.67 -11.42 -17.38
CA TYR A 67 -11.52 -10.81 -16.71
C TYR A 67 -11.28 -11.44 -15.34
N ILE A 68 -10.01 -11.56 -14.99
CA ILE A 68 -9.57 -11.75 -13.61
C ILE A 68 -8.69 -10.56 -13.24
N THR A 69 -9.01 -9.90 -12.13
CA THR A 69 -8.23 -8.77 -11.62
C THR A 69 -7.62 -9.16 -10.28
N PHE A 70 -6.29 -9.03 -10.19
CA PHE A 70 -5.57 -9.06 -8.92
C PHE A 70 -5.45 -7.63 -8.41
N ASN A 71 -6.14 -7.33 -7.31
CA ASN A 71 -6.01 -6.07 -6.60
C ASN A 71 -5.05 -6.23 -5.42
N CYS A 72 -3.97 -5.46 -5.40
CA CYS A 72 -2.95 -5.51 -4.37
C CYS A 72 -3.02 -4.29 -3.48
N MET A 73 -3.05 -4.51 -2.17
CA MET A 73 -3.17 -3.46 -1.18
C MET A 73 -2.00 -3.52 -0.21
N ALA A 74 -1.25 -2.42 -0.09
CA ALA A 74 -0.23 -2.27 0.94
C ALA A 74 -0.90 -2.04 2.30
N LEU A 75 -0.61 -2.90 3.29
CA LEU A 75 -1.30 -2.89 4.59
C LEU A 75 -0.70 -1.93 5.62
N HIS A 76 0.58 -1.60 5.46
CA HIS A 76 1.35 -0.84 6.45
C HIS A 76 2.08 0.33 5.77
N THR A 77 1.32 1.19 5.11
CA THR A 77 1.89 2.32 4.38
C THR A 77 2.64 3.27 5.31
N CYS A 78 3.74 3.82 4.81
CA CYS A 78 4.59 4.78 5.52
C CYS A 78 4.20 6.23 5.23
N SER A 79 3.53 6.49 4.10
CA SER A 79 2.95 7.80 3.80
C SER A 79 1.95 8.24 4.88
N ARG A 80 1.91 9.54 5.18
CA ARG A 80 1.03 10.11 6.21
C ARG A 80 0.34 11.35 5.68
N GLY A 81 -0.98 11.32 5.67
CA GLY A 81 -1.81 12.48 5.34
C GLY A 81 -2.19 13.33 6.54
N SER A 82 -3.06 14.30 6.30
CA SER A 82 -3.67 15.18 7.27
C SER A 82 -5.13 15.45 6.94
N VAL A 83 -5.89 15.80 7.98
CA VAL A 83 -7.25 16.33 7.84
C VAL A 83 -7.33 17.57 8.71
N HIS A 84 -7.66 18.70 8.10
CA HIS A 84 -7.72 19.99 8.78
C HIS A 84 -9.01 20.75 8.45
N VAL A 85 -9.43 21.60 9.39
CA VAL A 85 -10.48 22.58 9.16
C VAL A 85 -10.04 23.53 8.04
N GLY A 86 -10.91 23.71 7.03
CA GLY A 86 -10.71 24.66 5.93
C GLY A 86 -11.47 25.98 6.09
N SER A 87 -12.42 26.05 7.03
CA SER A 87 -13.32 27.18 7.27
C SER A 87 -13.77 27.22 8.73
N ALA A 88 -14.16 28.40 9.20
CA ALA A 88 -14.80 28.54 10.52
C ALA A 88 -16.23 27.96 10.56
N ASP A 89 -16.84 27.70 9.41
CA ASP A 89 -18.16 27.05 9.31
C ASP A 89 -18.06 25.55 9.65
N PRO A 90 -18.69 25.06 10.74
CA PRO A 90 -18.58 23.68 11.17
C PRO A 90 -19.25 22.67 10.22
N VAL A 91 -20.10 23.10 9.29
CA VAL A 91 -20.69 22.20 8.28
C VAL A 91 -19.93 22.20 6.94
N ALA A 92 -18.92 23.06 6.80
CA ALA A 92 -18.05 23.03 5.63
C ALA A 92 -17.22 21.75 5.61
N SER A 93 -16.97 21.21 4.42
CA SER A 93 -16.10 20.05 4.27
C SER A 93 -14.67 20.35 4.75
N PRO A 94 -14.00 19.40 5.43
CA PRO A 94 -12.61 19.58 5.82
C PRO A 94 -11.69 19.52 4.60
N VAL A 95 -10.48 20.06 4.75
CA VAL A 95 -9.38 19.84 3.81
C VAL A 95 -8.75 18.51 4.15
N ILE A 96 -8.74 17.59 3.19
CA ILE A 96 -8.16 16.25 3.32
C ILE A 96 -7.00 16.17 2.33
N ASP A 97 -5.80 15.95 2.86
CA ASP A 97 -4.62 15.64 2.05
C ASP A 97 -4.06 14.30 2.51
N LEU A 98 -4.12 13.30 1.64
CA LEU A 98 -3.71 11.93 1.98
C LEU A 98 -2.20 11.70 1.84
N GLN A 99 -1.51 12.57 1.08
CA GLN A 99 -0.10 12.42 0.73
C GLN A 99 0.23 10.99 0.22
N VAL A 100 -0.62 10.45 -0.66
CA VAL A 100 -0.47 9.10 -1.21
C VAL A 100 0.85 8.98 -1.98
N LEU A 101 1.67 7.98 -1.63
CA LEU A 101 3.00 7.74 -2.22
C LEU A 101 4.05 8.82 -1.93
N ASP A 102 3.85 9.63 -0.89
CA ASP A 102 4.86 10.58 -0.41
C ASP A 102 6.10 9.87 0.16
N ASN A 103 5.91 8.69 0.75
CA ASN A 103 7.02 7.84 1.16
C ASN A 103 7.40 6.83 0.07
N ASP A 104 8.65 6.85 -0.37
CA ASP A 104 9.17 5.97 -1.42
C ASP A 104 9.05 4.47 -1.11
N VAL A 105 9.00 4.07 0.17
CA VAL A 105 8.75 2.67 0.55
C VAL A 105 7.44 2.17 -0.03
N ASP A 106 6.38 2.98 0.01
CA ASP A 106 5.05 2.59 -0.46
C ASP A 106 5.08 2.34 -1.97
N MET A 107 5.76 3.20 -2.73
CA MET A 107 5.97 3.01 -4.16
C MET A 107 6.73 1.71 -4.44
N GLY A 108 7.83 1.47 -3.70
CA GLY A 108 8.61 0.24 -3.86
C GLY A 108 7.79 -1.02 -3.60
N ILE A 109 6.98 -1.03 -2.54
CA ILE A 109 6.10 -2.16 -2.18
C ILE A 109 5.14 -2.44 -3.34
N LEU A 110 4.50 -1.41 -3.89
CA LEU A 110 3.53 -1.56 -4.98
C LEU A 110 4.18 -2.00 -6.30
N VAL A 111 5.40 -1.56 -6.59
CA VAL A 111 6.15 -2.03 -7.77
C VAL A 111 6.43 -3.53 -7.66
N GLU A 112 6.89 -4.00 -6.51
CA GLU A 112 7.10 -5.44 -6.29
C GLU A 112 5.79 -6.22 -6.26
N ALA A 113 4.69 -5.62 -5.81
CA ALA A 113 3.36 -6.22 -5.88
C ALA A 113 2.95 -6.53 -7.33
N VAL A 114 3.16 -5.59 -8.26
CA VAL A 114 2.88 -5.79 -9.70
C VAL A 114 3.71 -6.97 -10.25
N LYS A 115 5.01 -7.00 -9.96
CA LYS A 115 5.90 -8.10 -10.37
C LYS A 115 5.46 -9.45 -9.79
N LEU A 116 5.04 -9.46 -8.52
CA LEU A 116 4.51 -10.65 -7.87
C LEU A 116 3.23 -11.13 -8.54
N MET A 117 2.29 -10.25 -8.88
CA MET A 117 1.02 -10.64 -9.50
C MET A 117 1.23 -11.24 -10.88
N ARG A 118 2.16 -10.68 -11.66
CA ARG A 118 2.57 -11.28 -12.94
C ARG A 118 3.14 -12.67 -12.74
N LYS A 119 3.98 -12.87 -11.73
CA LYS A 119 4.50 -14.20 -11.41
C LYS A 119 3.38 -15.16 -11.00
N LEU A 120 2.45 -14.72 -10.15
CA LEU A 120 1.31 -15.53 -9.69
C LEU A 120 0.40 -15.95 -10.85
N ALA A 121 0.08 -15.03 -11.75
CA ALA A 121 -0.69 -15.30 -12.97
C ALA A 121 -0.02 -16.35 -13.88
N GLN A 122 1.29 -16.50 -13.80
CA GLN A 122 2.08 -17.50 -14.55
C GLN A 122 2.28 -18.82 -13.81
N THR A 123 1.60 -19.04 -12.68
CA THR A 123 1.61 -20.32 -11.95
C THR A 123 0.35 -21.13 -12.20
N ASP A 124 0.46 -22.45 -12.27
CA ASP A 124 -0.72 -23.32 -12.36
C ASP A 124 -1.49 -23.33 -11.03
N PRO A 125 -2.84 -23.38 -11.06
CA PRO A 125 -3.71 -23.53 -12.23
C PRO A 125 -4.10 -22.21 -12.91
N LEU A 126 -3.66 -21.06 -12.42
CA LEU A 126 -4.06 -19.76 -12.99
C LEU A 126 -3.53 -19.58 -14.41
N LYS A 127 -2.31 -20.03 -14.68
CA LYS A 127 -1.67 -19.90 -15.98
C LYS A 127 -2.50 -20.49 -17.12
N SER A 128 -3.20 -21.60 -16.89
CA SER A 128 -4.03 -22.22 -17.93
C SER A 128 -5.38 -21.51 -18.15
N LEU A 129 -5.75 -20.59 -17.27
CA LEU A 129 -6.99 -19.82 -17.31
C LEU A 129 -6.81 -18.39 -17.83
N ILE A 130 -5.57 -17.89 -17.89
CA ILE A 130 -5.26 -16.50 -18.23
C ILE A 130 -4.64 -16.44 -19.63
N ASP A 131 -5.39 -15.90 -20.59
CA ASP A 131 -4.93 -15.74 -21.97
C ASP A 131 -3.83 -14.66 -22.11
N GLY A 132 -3.86 -13.64 -21.26
CA GLY A 132 -2.89 -12.55 -21.28
C GLY A 132 -3.15 -11.47 -20.24
N GLU A 133 -2.15 -10.60 -20.06
CA GLU A 133 -2.28 -9.42 -19.19
C GLU A 133 -2.91 -8.26 -19.96
N ASN A 134 -4.07 -7.79 -19.50
CA ASN A 134 -4.75 -6.64 -20.09
C ASN A 134 -4.24 -5.30 -19.53
N PHE A 135 -4.03 -5.20 -18.22
CA PHE A 135 -3.70 -3.96 -17.52
C PHE A 135 -2.72 -4.22 -16.38
N PRO A 136 -1.58 -3.50 -16.28
CA PRO A 136 -1.09 -2.44 -17.17
C PRO A 136 -0.69 -2.90 -18.58
N GLY A 137 -0.61 -4.22 -18.79
CA GLY A 137 -0.35 -4.82 -20.09
C GLY A 137 1.15 -5.10 -20.33
N PRO A 138 1.46 -5.89 -21.37
CA PRO A 138 2.80 -6.46 -21.56
C PRO A 138 3.87 -5.44 -21.96
N ALA A 139 3.51 -4.22 -22.35
CA ALA A 139 4.48 -3.18 -22.72
C ALA A 139 5.18 -2.53 -21.51
N VAL A 140 4.58 -2.63 -20.31
CA VAL A 140 5.12 -2.05 -19.07
C VAL A 140 6.03 -3.09 -18.41
N GLN A 141 7.35 -2.97 -18.58
CA GLN A 141 8.31 -3.99 -18.13
C GLN A 141 9.35 -3.46 -17.12
N THR A 142 9.86 -2.24 -17.31
CA THR A 142 10.90 -1.71 -16.42
C THR A 142 10.33 -1.18 -15.11
N ASP A 143 11.15 -1.09 -14.07
CA ASP A 143 10.75 -0.54 -12.78
C ASP A 143 10.20 0.89 -12.91
N GLU A 144 10.78 1.71 -13.77
CA GLU A 144 10.32 3.08 -14.05
C GLU A 144 8.95 3.10 -14.71
N GLN A 145 8.70 2.19 -15.66
CA GLN A 145 7.39 2.06 -16.31
C GLN A 145 6.34 1.57 -15.32
N ILE A 146 6.69 0.60 -14.46
CA ILE A 146 5.79 0.11 -13.40
C ILE A 146 5.51 1.21 -12.39
N LYS A 147 6.51 1.99 -11.97
CA LYS A 147 6.32 3.16 -11.09
C LYS A 147 5.36 4.18 -11.70
N ALA A 148 5.53 4.50 -12.98
CA ALA A 148 4.64 5.41 -13.69
C ALA A 148 3.20 4.89 -13.73
N PHE A 149 3.03 3.59 -14.00
CA PHE A 149 1.74 2.93 -13.91
C PHE A 149 1.14 3.01 -12.50
N VAL A 150 1.90 2.65 -11.45
CA VAL A 150 1.43 2.69 -10.06
C VAL A 150 0.96 4.10 -9.69
N ARG A 151 1.69 5.15 -10.07
CA ARG A 151 1.25 6.54 -9.82
C ARG A 151 -0.09 6.88 -10.46
N GLN A 152 -0.39 6.32 -11.63
CA GLN A 152 -1.64 6.58 -12.33
C GLN A 152 -2.79 5.72 -11.82
N ALA A 153 -2.49 4.49 -11.37
CA ALA A 153 -3.49 3.49 -11.04
C ALA A 153 -3.76 3.35 -9.54
N VAL A 154 -2.89 3.88 -8.67
CA VAL A 154 -3.07 3.76 -7.22
C VAL A 154 -4.40 4.38 -6.80
N GLY A 155 -5.15 3.62 -6.02
CA GLY A 155 -6.43 4.04 -5.47
C GLY A 155 -6.49 3.82 -3.97
N MET A 156 -7.56 4.31 -3.35
CA MET A 156 -7.81 4.08 -1.93
C MET A 156 -8.60 2.80 -1.71
N THR A 157 -8.27 2.10 -0.62
CA THR A 157 -9.04 0.97 -0.11
C THR A 157 -10.20 1.38 0.80
N TYR A 158 -10.44 2.68 0.93
CA TYR A 158 -11.47 3.28 1.79
C TYR A 158 -11.30 3.00 3.30
N HIS A 159 -10.06 2.88 3.78
CA HIS A 159 -9.71 2.69 5.20
C HIS A 159 -8.89 3.85 5.80
N PRO A 160 -9.34 5.13 5.75
CA PRO A 160 -8.64 6.21 6.44
C PRO A 160 -8.75 6.02 7.96
N ILE A 161 -7.62 5.99 8.65
CA ILE A 161 -7.55 5.81 10.11
C ILE A 161 -6.49 6.74 10.73
N ALA A 162 -6.43 6.77 12.06
CA ALA A 162 -5.35 7.35 12.85
C ALA A 162 -5.18 8.88 12.81
N THR A 163 -6.19 9.65 12.38
CA THR A 163 -6.18 11.13 12.45
C THR A 163 -6.21 11.65 13.90
N VAL A 164 -6.70 10.85 14.85
CA VAL A 164 -6.64 11.10 16.30
C VAL A 164 -6.01 9.89 16.99
N GLY A 165 -4.67 9.82 16.95
CA GLY A 165 -3.91 8.70 17.53
C GLY A 165 -4.00 8.64 19.06
N MET A 166 -4.02 7.43 19.61
CA MET A 166 -4.09 7.14 21.06
C MET A 166 -2.72 6.81 21.70
N LEU A 167 -1.63 7.20 21.03
CA LEU A 167 -0.28 7.07 21.61
C LEU A 167 -0.13 7.91 22.88
N PRO A 168 0.89 7.65 23.71
CA PRO A 168 1.30 8.60 24.75
C PRO A 168 1.52 10.00 24.16
N LYS A 169 1.31 11.04 24.97
CA LYS A 169 1.42 12.43 24.51
C LYS A 169 2.86 12.76 24.06
N GLU A 170 3.84 12.21 24.78
CA GLU A 170 5.27 12.30 24.45
C GLU A 170 5.62 11.62 23.12
N ASP A 171 4.81 10.66 22.67
CA ASP A 171 4.93 9.96 21.38
C ASP A 171 4.00 10.54 20.30
N GLY A 172 3.39 11.71 20.55
CA GLY A 172 2.56 12.43 19.56
C GLY A 172 1.08 12.05 19.54
N GLY A 173 0.56 11.36 20.57
CA GLY A 173 -0.86 11.08 20.68
C GLY A 173 -1.73 12.31 20.97
N CYS A 174 -2.96 12.28 20.44
CA CYS A 174 -3.95 13.36 20.58
C CYS A 174 -5.15 12.95 21.45
N GLY A 175 -5.51 11.65 21.46
CA GLY A 175 -6.60 11.13 22.29
C GLY A 175 -6.20 10.94 23.76
N GLN A 176 -7.17 11.05 24.67
CA GLN A 176 -6.97 10.59 26.05
C GLN A 176 -6.83 9.06 26.04
N GLN A 177 -5.76 8.54 26.65
CA GLN A 177 -5.66 7.11 26.92
C GLN A 177 -6.71 6.73 27.97
N PRO A 178 -7.48 5.64 27.77
CA PRO A 178 -8.39 5.14 28.79
C PRO A 178 -7.62 4.86 30.08
N GLU A 179 -8.15 5.33 31.21
CA GLU A 179 -7.58 5.03 32.52
C GLU A 179 -7.60 3.50 32.74
N GLY A 180 -6.41 2.88 32.77
CA GLY A 180 -6.26 1.42 32.96
C GLY A 180 -5.36 0.69 31.95
N LEU A 181 -4.94 1.35 30.86
CA LEU A 181 -4.05 0.76 29.84
C LEU A 181 -2.59 1.22 29.93
N ARG A 182 -2.18 1.78 31.07
CA ARG A 182 -0.77 2.13 31.34
C ARG A 182 -0.01 0.85 31.68
N ASN A 183 0.70 0.29 30.70
CA ASN A 183 1.74 -0.70 30.95
C ASN A 183 3.05 -0.01 31.32
#